data_AF-A0A7V8AAK8-F1
#
_entry.id   AF-A0A7V8AAK8-F1
#
_cell.length_a   1.000
_cell.length_b   1.000
_cell.length_c   1.000
_cell.angle_alpha   90.00
_cell.angle_beta   90.00
_cell.angle_gamma   90.00
#
_symmetry.space_group_name_H-M   'P 1'
#
loop_
_entity.id
_entity.type
_entity.pdbx_description
1 polymer ?
#
loop_
_entity_poly.entity_id
_entity_poly.type
_entity_poly.pdbx_seq_one_letter_code
_entity_poly.pdbx_strand_id
1 'polypeptide(L)' 'MEQVYGQSAESKAKRANFARDEKIEAAKIAKSGGHNIRAVIADLEKRMRAAAEELEFEEAAKLRDEIHELERVELEM' A
#
# COMPACT_ATOMS: atom_id res chain seq x y z
N MET A 1 13.22 6.52 -47.36
CA MET A 1 12.18 5.59 -46.89
C MET A 1 12.85 4.64 -45.92
N GLU A 2 13.08 5.07 -44.68
CA GLU A 2 13.68 4.20 -43.68
C GLU A 2 13.29 4.65 -42.26
N GLN A 3 12.99 3.65 -41.44
CA GLN A 3 12.91 3.67 -39.98
C GLN A 3 11.73 4.40 -39.31
N VAL A 4 10.60 3.71 -39.25
CA VAL A 4 9.70 3.74 -38.09
C VAL A 4 9.71 2.35 -37.47
N TYR A 5 10.61 2.06 -36.53
CA TYR A 5 10.49 0.90 -35.62
C TYR A 5 11.39 1.13 -34.40
N GLY A 6 10.80 1.49 -33.27
CA GLY A 6 11.59 1.68 -32.06
C GLY A 6 10.86 2.28 -30.86
N GLN A 7 9.60 1.91 -30.62
CA GLN A 7 8.89 2.27 -29.38
C GLN A 7 8.09 1.07 -28.88
N SER A 8 8.75 0.07 -28.29
CA SER A 8 8.05 -1.06 -27.65
C SER A 8 8.82 -1.74 -26.50
N ALA A 9 10.11 -1.45 -26.29
CA ALA A 9 10.91 -2.20 -25.31
C ALA A 9 10.84 -1.66 -23.86
N GLU A 10 10.47 -0.40 -23.64
CA GLU A 10 10.57 0.22 -22.30
C GLU A 10 9.38 -0.06 -21.37
N SER A 11 8.26 -0.54 -21.90
CA SER A 11 7.03 -0.71 -21.11
C SER A 11 7.03 -1.93 -20.18
N LYS A 12 7.92 -2.91 -20.39
CA LYS A 12 8.02 -4.11 -19.53
C LYS A 12 8.89 -3.88 -18.29
N ALA A 13 9.90 -3.02 -18.37
CA ALA A 13 10.84 -2.79 -17.26
C ALA A 13 10.21 -1.99 -16.09
N LYS A 14 9.25 -1.09 -16.38
CA LYS A 14 8.57 -0.31 -15.33
C LYS A 14 7.65 -1.14 -14.43
N ARG A 15 7.11 -2.25 -14.91
CA ARG A 15 6.23 -3.14 -14.11
C ARG A 15 7.01 -4.00 -13.10
N ALA A 16 8.26 -4.34 -13.40
CA ALA A 16 9.07 -5.24 -12.56
C ALA A 16 9.64 -4.55 -11.30
N ASN A 17 9.88 -3.24 -11.35
CA ASN A 17 10.39 -2.48 -10.21
C ASN A 17 9.27 -2.17 -9.20
N PHE A 18 8.04 -1.92 -9.66
CA PHE A 18 6.90 -1.57 -8.81
C PHE A 18 6.56 -2.64 -7.77
N ALA A 19 6.55 -3.92 -8.15
CA ALA A 19 6.27 -5.03 -7.23
C ALA A 19 7.41 -5.30 -6.21
N ARG A 20 8.62 -4.80 -6.50
CA ARG A 20 9.79 -5.00 -5.63
C ARG A 20 9.82 -3.97 -4.49
N ASP A 21 9.35 -2.76 -4.76
CA ASP A 21 9.25 -1.68 -3.79
C ASP A 21 8.19 -1.96 -2.71
N GLU A 22 7.05 -2.54 -3.09
CA GLU A 22 5.99 -2.94 -2.14
C GLU A 22 6.48 -3.99 -1.12
N LYS A 23 7.27 -4.96 -1.59
CA LYS A 23 7.82 -6.03 -0.73
C LYS A 23 8.89 -5.49 0.24
N ILE A 24 9.62 -4.46 -0.16
CA ILE A 24 10.63 -3.80 0.67
C ILE A 24 9.96 -2.94 1.75
N GLU A 25 8.85 -2.29 1.43
CA GLU A 25 8.13 -1.45 2.40
C GLU A 25 7.36 -2.27 3.44
N ALA A 26 6.73 -3.38 3.03
CA ALA A 26 6.09 -4.34 3.95
C ALA A 26 7.09 -4.94 4.97
N ALA A 27 8.32 -5.19 4.55
CA ALA A 27 9.38 -5.71 5.43
C ALA A 27 9.90 -4.65 6.42
N LYS A 28 9.74 -3.36 6.08
CA LYS A 28 10.18 -2.23 6.91
C LYS A 28 9.21 -1.97 8.06
N ILE A 29 7.90 -2.02 7.79
CA ILE A 29 6.82 -1.85 8.78
C ILE A 29 6.88 -2.94 9.84
N ALA A 30 7.14 -4.19 9.45
CA ALA A 30 7.28 -5.32 10.38
C ALA A 30 8.47 -5.17 11.36
N LYS A 31 9.46 -4.33 11.05
CA LYS A 31 10.68 -4.16 11.85
C LYS A 31 10.61 -2.96 12.80
N SER A 32 9.67 -2.02 12.61
CA SER A 32 9.47 -0.86 13.47
C SER A 32 8.40 -1.12 14.52
N GLY A 33 8.68 -2.04 15.44
CA GLY A 33 7.89 -2.23 16.66
C GLY A 33 8.01 -1.02 17.60
N GLY A 34 7.22 0.01 17.36
CA GLY A 34 7.05 1.17 18.23
C GLY A 34 5.62 1.21 18.73
N HIS A 35 5.41 1.04 20.04
CA HIS A 35 4.14 1.21 20.72
C HIS A 35 3.63 2.64 20.46
N ASN A 36 2.69 2.85 19.54
CA ASN A 36 1.93 4.08 19.34
C ASN A 36 0.89 3.81 18.23
N ILE A 37 -0.24 4.51 18.29
CA ILE A 37 -1.41 4.39 17.39
C ILE A 37 -1.03 4.19 15.90
N ARG A 38 0.07 4.79 15.45
CA ARG A 38 0.65 4.60 14.11
C ARG A 38 0.95 3.15 13.71
N ALA A 39 1.41 2.31 14.64
CA ALA A 39 1.66 0.90 14.34
C ALA A 39 0.34 0.13 14.10
N VAL A 40 -0.72 0.50 14.84
CA VAL A 40 -2.06 -0.06 14.65
C VAL A 40 -2.63 0.41 13.31
N ILE A 41 -2.49 1.70 12.97
CA ILE A 41 -2.88 2.24 11.66
C ILE A 41 -2.16 1.49 10.52
N ALA A 42 -0.84 1.29 10.61
CA ALA A 42 -0.08 0.59 9.57
C ALA A 42 -0.51 -0.87 9.38
N ASP A 43 -0.89 -1.56 10.46
CA ASP A 43 -1.45 -2.93 10.37
C ASP A 43 -2.86 -2.92 9.74
N LEU A 44 -3.72 -1.98 10.13
CA LEU A 44 -5.05 -1.81 9.55
C LEU A 44 -4.98 -1.46 8.06
N GLU A 45 -4.06 -0.60 7.63
CA GLU A 45 -3.84 -0.28 6.22
C GLU A 45 -3.42 -1.51 5.41
N LYS A 46 -2.60 -2.38 6.00
CA LYS A 46 -2.18 -3.63 5.37
C LYS A 46 -3.36 -4.57 5.18
N ARG A 47 -4.22 -4.70 6.19
CA ARG A 47 -5.46 -5.50 6.11
C ARG A 47 -6.45 -4.91 5.11
N MET A 48 -6.57 -3.58 5.05
CA MET A 48 -7.41 -2.88 4.07
C MET A 48 -6.97 -3.18 2.63
N ARG A 49 -5.66 -3.15 2.37
CA ARG A 49 -5.09 -3.51 1.06
C ARG A 49 -5.38 -4.98 0.71
N ALA A 50 -5.21 -5.90 1.65
CA ALA A 50 -5.53 -7.31 1.43
C ALA A 50 -7.02 -7.53 1.12
N ALA A 51 -7.93 -6.90 1.87
CA ALA A 51 -9.37 -6.97 1.59
C ALA A 51 -9.72 -6.37 0.21
N ALA A 52 -9.05 -5.29 -0.19
CA ALA A 52 -9.24 -4.71 -1.52
C ALA A 52 -8.72 -5.62 -2.66
N GLU A 53 -7.63 -6.36 -2.44
CA GLU A 53 -7.13 -7.38 -3.37
C GLU A 53 -8.10 -8.55 -3.53
N GLU A 54 -8.79 -8.92 -2.44
CA GLU A 54 -9.81 -9.97 -2.43
C GLU A 54 -11.18 -9.48 -2.95
N LEU A 55 -11.30 -8.21 -3.37
CA LEU A 55 -12.54 -7.54 -3.81
C LEU A 55 -13.61 -7.41 -2.70
N GLU A 56 -13.20 -7.54 -1.43
CA GLU A 56 -14.02 -7.37 -0.23
C GLU A 56 -14.13 -5.88 0.14
N PHE A 57 -14.82 -5.11 -0.70
CA PHE A 57 -14.90 -3.65 -0.57
C PHE A 57 -15.64 -3.18 0.69
N GLU A 58 -16.57 -3.98 1.22
CA GLU A 58 -17.24 -3.67 2.48
C GLU A 58 -16.27 -3.71 3.65
N GLU A 59 -15.40 -4.73 3.69
CA GLU A 59 -14.40 -4.87 4.74
C GLU A 59 -13.29 -3.82 4.60
N ALA A 60 -12.84 -3.55 3.37
CA ALA A 60 -11.90 -2.46 3.11
C ALA A 60 -12.47 -1.09 3.52
N ALA A 61 -13.76 -0.82 3.29
CA ALA A 61 -14.40 0.42 3.71
C ALA A 61 -14.46 0.57 5.24
N LYS A 62 -14.81 -0.51 5.96
CA LYS A 62 -14.80 -0.51 7.43
C LYS A 62 -13.40 -0.25 7.99
N LEU A 63 -12.39 -0.91 7.44
CA LEU A 63 -10.99 -0.72 7.85
C LEU A 63 -10.50 0.70 7.60
N ARG A 64 -10.89 1.31 6.46
CA ARG A 64 -10.60 2.73 6.17
C ARG A 64 -11.21 3.65 7.23
N ASP A 65 -12.48 3.44 7.57
CA ASP A 65 -13.18 4.31 8.51
C ASP A 65 -12.57 4.22 9.93
N GLU A 66 -12.12 3.02 10.32
CA GLU A 66 -11.43 2.79 11.59
C GLU A 66 -10.03 3.43 11.64
N ILE A 67 -9.26 3.36 10.54
CA ILE A 67 -8.01 4.11 10.40
C ILE A 67 -8.25 5.61 10.58
N HIS A 68 -9.26 6.14 9.90
CA HIS A 68 -9.60 7.56 9.93
C HIS A 68 -10.00 8.04 11.33
N GLU A 69 -10.65 7.18 12.12
CA GLU A 69 -11.01 7.47 13.51
C GLU A 69 -9.78 7.45 14.42
N LEU A 70 -8.89 6.47 14.26
CA LEU A 70 -7.64 6.41 15.02
C LEU A 70 -6.73 7.60 14.73
N GLU A 71 -6.66 8.05 13.48
CA GLU A 71 -5.94 9.27 13.08
C GLU A 71 -6.54 10.54 13.71
N ARG A 72 -7.87 10.63 13.78
CA ARG A 72 -8.54 11.73 14.49
C ARG A 72 -8.18 11.74 15.97
N VAL A 73 -8.24 10.58 16.62
CA VAL A 73 -7.90 10.45 18.04
C VAL A 73 -6.43 10.80 18.30
N GLU A 74 -5.49 10.45 17.41
CA GLU A 74 -4.08 10.90 17.53
C GLU A 74 -3.96 12.43 17.42
N LEU A 75 -4.74 13.06 16.53
CA LEU A 75 -4.68 14.51 16.30
C LEU A 75 -5.32 15.34 17.43
N GLU A 76 -6.30 14.77 18.14
CA GLU A 76 -7.00 15.41 19.25
C GLU A 76 -6.24 15.33 20.60
N MET A 77 -5.18 14.52 20.69
CA MET A 77 -4.30 14.40 21.87
C MET A 77 -3.12 15.37 21.84
#